data_AF-A0A3B9SYG0-F1
#
_entry.id   AF-A0A3B9SYG0-F1
#
_cell.length_a   1.000
_cell.length_b   1.000
_cell.length_c   1.000
_cell.angle_alpha   90.00
_cell.angle_beta   90.00
_cell.angle_gamma   90.00
#
_symmetry.space_group_name_H-M   'P 1'
#
loop_
_entity.id
_entity.type
_entity.pdbx_description
1 polymer ?
#
loop_
_entity_poly.entity_id
_entity_poly.type
_entity_poly.pdbx_seq_one_letter_code
_entity_poly.pdbx_strand_id
1 'polypeptide(L)'
;MANRYEGKDADWSTAYVPVPRYYEKPDGTQFGVLTINEGIETIMPKLPQERYQPDGLALAEWRILLYSKTRGDVIGDTDFYDAMRKLVLGGYIKDDNGENVLIKALSLAELDALMR
;
A
#
# COMPACT_ATOMS: atom_id res chain seq x y z
N MET A 1 22.27 -7.58 5.86
CA MET A 1 21.62 -7.95 4.59
C MET A 1 20.71 -6.79 4.22
N ALA A 2 21.04 -6.04 3.16
CA ALA A 2 20.25 -4.87 2.74
C ALA A 2 19.04 -5.33 1.90
N ASN A 3 17.86 -4.74 2.13
CA ASN A 3 16.61 -5.21 1.55
C ASN A 3 16.57 -5.05 0.02
N ARG A 4 16.22 -6.14 -0.66
CA ARG A 4 16.17 -6.34 -2.11
C ARG A 4 14.86 -5.83 -2.70
N TYR A 5 14.71 -4.51 -2.82
CA TYR A 5 13.77 -3.93 -3.78
C TYR A 5 14.59 -3.08 -4.74
N GLU A 6 14.72 -3.57 -5.96
CA GLU A 6 15.44 -2.92 -7.04
C GLU A 6 14.42 -2.63 -8.13
N GLY A 7 14.56 -1.47 -8.78
CA GLY A 7 13.81 -1.10 -9.96
C GLY A 7 14.75 -0.56 -11.02
N LYS A 8 14.21 -0.37 -12.22
CA LYS A 8 15.01 -0.02 -13.39
C LYS A 8 15.25 1.49 -13.49
N ASP A 9 14.25 2.27 -13.13
CA ASP A 9 14.15 3.68 -13.49
C ASP A 9 14.08 4.61 -12.26
N ALA A 10 14.04 4.06 -11.03
CA ALA A 10 14.07 4.82 -9.78
C ALA A 10 14.98 4.18 -8.70
N ASP A 11 15.35 4.97 -7.69
CA ASP A 11 15.96 4.47 -6.45
C ASP A 11 14.89 4.13 -5.42
N TRP A 12 14.93 2.89 -4.93
CA TRP A 12 13.95 2.32 -4.00
C TRP A 12 14.51 2.24 -2.57
N SER A 13 15.81 2.50 -2.37
CA SER A 13 16.54 2.19 -1.14
C SER A 13 16.04 2.94 0.09
N THR A 14 15.37 4.07 -0.11
CA THR A 14 14.84 4.94 0.96
C THR A 14 13.32 4.89 1.09
N ALA A 15 12.65 4.18 0.18
CA ALA A 15 11.19 4.11 0.17
C ALA A 15 10.66 3.21 1.29
N TYR A 16 9.49 3.57 1.80
CA TYR A 16 8.83 2.86 2.88
C TYR A 16 8.24 1.54 2.39
N VAL A 17 8.51 0.46 3.12
CA VAL A 17 7.87 -0.85 2.89
C VAL A 17 6.80 -1.04 3.97
N PRO A 18 5.50 -1.12 3.60
CA PRO A 18 4.44 -1.31 4.55
C PRO A 18 4.54 -2.69 5.20
N VAL A 19 4.40 -2.72 6.53
CA VAL A 19 4.30 -3.95 7.29
C VAL A 19 2.81 -4.35 7.33
N PRO A 20 2.43 -5.55 6.86
CA PRO A 20 1.04 -5.96 6.88
C PRO A 20 0.54 -6.05 8.33
N ARG A 21 -0.66 -5.54 8.55
CA ARG A 21 -1.45 -5.74 9.77
C ARG A 21 -2.67 -6.57 9.44
N TYR A 22 -3.08 -7.41 10.37
CA TYR A 22 -4.22 -8.30 10.21
C TYR A 22 -5.25 -7.99 11.28
N TYR A 23 -6.51 -7.94 10.87
CA TYR A 23 -7.64 -7.63 11.75
C TYR A 23 -8.76 -8.61 11.50
N GLU A 24 -9.66 -8.72 12.48
CA GLU A 24 -10.83 -9.60 12.44
C GLU A 24 -12.10 -8.74 12.46
N LYS A 25 -13.06 -9.09 11.61
CA LYS A 25 -14.40 -8.48 11.60
C LYS A 25 -15.28 -9.12 12.70
N PRO A 26 -16.43 -8.51 13.06
CA PRO A 26 -17.33 -9.08 14.06
C PRO A 26 -17.86 -10.48 13.73
N ASP A 27 -17.85 -10.88 12.46
CA ASP A 27 -18.25 -12.22 11.99
C ASP A 27 -17.11 -13.26 12.04
N GLY A 28 -15.93 -12.88 12.52
CA GLY A 28 -14.75 -13.74 12.61
C GLY A 28 -13.90 -13.79 11.33
N THR A 29 -14.30 -13.11 10.24
CA THR A 29 -13.48 -13.08 9.02
C THR A 29 -12.28 -12.14 9.16
N GLN A 30 -11.12 -12.59 8.72
CA GLN A 30 -9.87 -11.81 8.77
C GLN A 30 -9.63 -11.04 7.47
N PHE A 31 -8.99 -9.87 7.59
CA PHE A 31 -8.53 -9.07 6.46
C PHE A 31 -7.16 -8.44 6.71
N GLY A 32 -6.42 -8.21 5.63
CA GLY A 32 -5.10 -7.60 5.65
C GLY A 32 -5.16 -6.10 5.40
N VAL A 33 -4.24 -5.35 6.01
CA VAL A 33 -4.12 -3.90 5.84
C VAL A 33 -2.66 -3.54 5.58
N LEU A 34 -2.45 -2.73 4.53
CA LEU A 34 -1.19 -2.06 4.23
C LEU A 34 -1.39 -0.55 4.35
N THR A 35 -0.31 0.21 4.58
CA THR A 35 -0.40 1.64 4.84
C THR A 35 0.28 2.46 3.75
N ILE A 36 -0.33 3.59 3.36
CA ILE A 36 0.36 4.67 2.63
C ILE A 36 0.41 5.90 3.54
N ASN A 37 1.60 6.47 3.67
CA ASN A 37 1.84 7.66 4.49
C ASN A 37 2.05 8.88 3.59
N GLU A 38 1.38 9.99 3.92
CA GLU A 38 1.53 11.26 3.22
C GLU A 38 3.00 11.70 3.16
N GLY A 39 3.45 12.06 1.96
CA GLY A 39 4.78 12.62 1.72
C GLY A 39 5.92 11.60 1.76
N ILE A 40 5.62 10.29 1.78
CA ILE A 40 6.62 9.22 1.81
C ILE A 40 6.41 8.28 0.61
N GLU A 41 7.47 8.05 -0.17
CA GLU A 41 7.44 7.05 -1.24
C GLU A 41 7.21 5.65 -0.66
N THR A 42 6.36 4.86 -1.29
CA THR A 42 5.92 3.57 -0.73
C THR A 42 6.14 2.45 -1.75
N ILE A 43 6.82 1.40 -1.32
CA ILE A 43 6.96 0.14 -2.06
C ILE A 43 5.74 -0.71 -1.76
N MET A 44 4.83 -0.85 -2.72
CA MET A 44 3.59 -1.60 -2.53
C MET A 44 3.63 -2.91 -3.30
N PRO A 45 3.39 -4.08 -2.66
CA PRO A 45 3.28 -5.35 -3.37
C PRO A 45 2.01 -5.37 -4.20
N LYS A 46 2.06 -5.93 -5.42
CA LYS A 46 0.90 -5.97 -6.33
C LYS A 46 -0.12 -7.05 -5.99
N LEU A 47 0.33 -8.12 -5.33
CA LEU A 47 -0.47 -9.29 -4.97
C LEU A 47 -0.27 -9.63 -3.48
N PRO A 48 -0.83 -8.83 -2.55
CA PRO A 48 -0.61 -9.04 -1.12
C PRO A 48 -1.16 -10.38 -0.60
N GLN A 49 -2.22 -10.90 -1.21
CA GLN A 49 -2.82 -12.20 -0.90
C GLN A 49 -1.90 -13.40 -1.20
N GLU A 50 -1.01 -13.27 -2.19
CA GLU A 50 -0.02 -14.30 -2.50
C GLU A 50 1.22 -14.14 -1.61
N ARG A 51 1.61 -12.89 -1.36
CA ARG A 51 2.81 -12.53 -0.59
C ARG A 51 2.66 -12.78 0.91
N TYR A 52 1.46 -12.57 1.45
CA TYR A 52 1.19 -12.61 2.88
C TYR A 52 0.08 -13.60 3.19
N GLN A 53 0.45 -14.68 3.86
CA GLN A 53 -0.43 -15.76 4.24
C GLN A 53 -0.27 -16.01 5.75
N PRO A 54 -0.91 -15.19 6.61
CA PRO A 54 -0.89 -15.44 8.05
C PRO A 54 -1.42 -16.86 8.31
N ASP A 55 -0.70 -17.62 9.13
CA ASP A 55 -0.99 -19.04 9.42
C ASP A 55 -1.10 -19.94 8.16
N GLY A 56 -0.45 -19.54 7.06
CA GLY A 56 -0.49 -20.26 5.79
C GLY A 56 -1.80 -20.12 5.02
N LEU A 57 -2.68 -19.21 5.43
CA LEU A 57 -3.97 -18.97 4.79
C LEU A 57 -3.97 -17.63 4.04
N ALA A 58 -4.39 -17.65 2.79
CA ALA A 58 -4.60 -16.44 2.01
C ALA A 58 -5.84 -15.70 2.51
N LEU A 59 -5.70 -14.39 2.72
CA LEU A 59 -6.82 -13.52 3.07
C LEU A 59 -7.52 -13.02 1.80
N ALA A 60 -8.85 -13.12 1.79
CA ALA A 60 -9.67 -12.70 0.65
C ALA A 60 -9.79 -11.18 0.53
N GLU A 61 -9.69 -10.45 1.65
CA GLU A 61 -9.83 -9.00 1.69
C GLU A 61 -8.52 -8.33 2.12
N TRP A 62 -8.15 -7.31 1.35
CA TRP A 62 -7.01 -6.43 1.61
C TRP A 62 -7.45 -4.98 1.48
N ARG A 63 -6.98 -4.15 2.41
CA ARG A 63 -7.28 -2.71 2.43
C ARG A 63 -6.01 -1.89 2.52
N ILE A 64 -6.08 -0.65 2.05
CA ILE A 64 -5.05 0.36 2.24
C ILE A 64 -5.54 1.39 3.23
N LEU A 65 -4.84 1.53 4.35
CA LEU A 65 -5.04 2.58 5.35
C LEU A 65 -4.22 3.82 4.94
N LEU A 66 -4.84 4.99 4.96
CA LEU A 66 -4.22 6.24 4.54
C LEU A 66 -3.93 7.11 5.76
N TYR A 67 -2.66 7.39 6.02
CA TYR A 67 -2.22 8.25 7.11
C TYR A 67 -1.79 9.62 6.59
N SER A 68 -2.37 10.68 7.13
CA SER A 68 -1.97 12.06 6.82
C SER A 68 -1.04 12.59 7.89
N LYS A 69 0.20 12.90 7.49
CA LYS A 69 1.13 13.66 8.32
C LYS A 69 0.61 15.07 8.57
N THR A 70 -0.05 15.69 7.58
CA THR A 70 -0.61 17.04 7.69
C THR A 70 -1.72 17.12 8.74
N ARG A 71 -2.59 16.10 8.82
CA ARG A 71 -3.66 16.01 9.83
C ARG A 71 -3.23 15.31 11.12
N GLY A 72 -2.09 14.62 11.09
CA GLY A 72 -1.57 13.84 12.22
C GLY A 72 -2.37 12.57 12.52
N ASP A 73 -3.22 12.12 11.60
CA ASP A 73 -4.18 11.04 11.84
C ASP A 73 -4.45 10.20 10.57
N VAL A 74 -5.05 9.04 10.76
CA VAL A 74 -5.66 8.24 9.70
C VAL A 74 -6.85 9.00 9.12
N ILE A 75 -6.85 9.19 7.80
CA ILE A 75 -7.92 9.92 7.10
C ILE A 75 -8.97 9.01 6.48
N GLY A 76 -8.71 7.70 6.47
CA GLY A 76 -9.62 6.66 6.01
C GLY A 76 -8.87 5.45 5.48
N ASP A 77 -9.63 4.55 4.89
CA ASP A 77 -9.13 3.35 4.25
C ASP A 77 -9.95 3.02 2.99
N THR A 78 -9.40 2.19 2.12
CA THR A 78 -10.02 1.81 0.84
C THR A 78 -9.68 0.36 0.50
N ASP A 79 -10.50 -0.27 -0.34
CA ASP A 79 -10.15 -1.55 -0.96
C ASP A 79 -8.79 -1.43 -1.68
N PHE A 80 -7.97 -2.47 -1.53
CA PHE A 80 -6.62 -2.51 -2.06
C PHE A 80 -6.59 -2.40 -3.59
N TYR A 81 -7.41 -3.18 -4.30
CA TYR A 81 -7.36 -3.24 -5.75
C TYR A 81 -7.95 -1.99 -6.40
N ASP A 82 -9.00 -1.44 -5.81
CA ASP A 82 -9.56 -0.15 -6.25
C ASP A 82 -8.52 0.98 -6.09
N ALA A 83 -7.82 1.01 -4.96
CA ALA A 83 -6.75 1.99 -4.73
C ALA A 83 -5.59 1.82 -5.71
N MET A 84 -5.14 0.58 -5.94
CA MET A 84 -4.08 0.28 -6.92
C MET A 84 -4.47 0.73 -8.33
N ARG A 85 -5.72 0.52 -8.73
CA ARG A 85 -6.24 1.02 -10.01
C ARG A 85 -6.18 2.54 -10.09
N LYS A 86 -6.60 3.25 -9.03
CA LYS A 86 -6.54 4.73 -8.97
C LYS A 86 -5.10 5.24 -8.99
N LEU A 87 -4.18 4.56 -8.32
CA LEU A 87 -2.75 4.89 -8.33
C LEU A 87 -2.15 4.80 -9.75
N VAL A 88 -2.49 3.75 -10.48
CA VAL A 88 -2.06 3.57 -11.89
C VAL A 88 -2.69 4.64 -12.78
N LEU A 89 -4.02 4.80 -12.73
CA LEU A 89 -4.72 5.77 -13.58
C LEU A 89 -4.35 7.23 -13.28
N GLY A 90 -4.03 7.54 -12.04
CA GLY A 90 -3.58 8.86 -11.59
C GLY A 90 -2.12 9.18 -11.91
N GLY A 91 -1.36 8.23 -12.48
CA GLY A 91 0.07 8.42 -12.77
C GLY A 91 0.92 8.57 -11.50
N TYR A 92 0.55 7.86 -10.43
CA TYR A 92 1.23 7.94 -9.14
C TYR A 92 2.32 6.87 -8.95
N ILE A 93 2.45 5.94 -9.90
CA ILE A 93 3.50 4.93 -9.93
C ILE A 93 4.75 5.51 -10.59
N LYS A 94 5.88 5.48 -9.88
CA LYS A 94 7.20 5.92 -10.37
C LYS A 94 7.93 4.81 -11.12
N ASP A 95 7.83 3.57 -10.64
CA ASP A 95 8.55 2.42 -11.15
C ASP A 95 7.81 1.12 -10.76
N ASP A 96 8.03 0.04 -11.52
CA ASP A 96 7.41 -1.28 -11.33
C ASP A 96 8.46 -2.36 -11.63
N ASN A 97 8.70 -3.26 -10.68
CA ASN A 97 9.68 -4.33 -10.81
C ASN A 97 9.08 -5.72 -11.06
N GLY A 98 7.82 -5.77 -11.51
CA GLY A 98 7.04 -6.98 -11.73
C GLY A 98 6.23 -7.38 -10.50
N GLU A 99 6.86 -7.42 -9.32
CA GLU A 99 6.24 -7.85 -8.06
C GLU A 99 5.66 -6.70 -7.23
N ASN A 100 6.32 -5.55 -7.26
CA ASN A 100 5.99 -4.38 -6.47
C ASN A 100 5.98 -3.14 -7.36
N VAL A 101 5.29 -2.11 -6.89
CA VAL A 101 5.35 -0.78 -7.47
C VAL A 101 5.99 0.19 -6.48
N LEU A 102 6.73 1.16 -6.99
CA LEU A 102 7.15 2.33 -6.23
C LEU A 102 6.11 3.43 -6.46
N ILE A 103 5.37 3.76 -5.42
CA ILE A 103 4.41 4.87 -5.40
C ILE A 103 5.17 6.13 -5.02
N LYS A 104 4.95 7.24 -5.75
CA LYS A 104 5.50 8.54 -5.39
C LYS A 104 5.02 9.00 -4.00
N ALA A 105 5.72 9.94 -3.39
CA ALA A 105 5.27 10.60 -2.19
C ALA A 105 3.96 11.36 -2.46
N LEU A 106 2.83 10.83 -1.97
CA LEU A 106 1.50 11.41 -2.19
C LEU A 106 1.24 12.58 -1.24
N SER A 107 0.65 13.64 -1.77
CA SER A 107 0.09 14.74 -0.96
C SER A 107 -1.24 14.36 -0.31
N LEU A 108 -1.68 15.12 0.70
CA LEU A 108 -3.01 14.95 1.30
C LEU A 108 -4.14 14.93 0.26
N ALA A 109 -4.10 15.83 -0.73
CA ALA A 109 -5.13 15.90 -1.76
C ALA A 109 -5.17 14.63 -2.64
N GLU A 110 -4.00 14.03 -2.90
CA GLU A 110 -3.91 12.79 -3.67
C GLU A 110 -4.35 11.58 -2.84
N LEU A 111 -4.05 11.54 -1.53
CA LEU A 111 -4.60 10.54 -0.63
C LEU A 111 -6.13 10.64 -0.56
N ASP A 112 -6.67 11.85 -0.42
CA ASP A 112 -8.11 12.11 -0.43
C ASP A 112 -8.76 11.66 -1.74
N ALA A 113 -8.06 11.73 -2.88
CA ALA A 113 -8.55 11.26 -4.17
C ALA A 113 -8.65 9.73 -4.26
N LEU A 114 -7.84 8.97 -3.51
CA LEU A 114 -7.92 7.50 -3.48
C LEU A 114 -9.20 7.00 -2.82
N MET A 115 -9.81 7.79 -1.94
CA MET A 115 -11.04 7.44 -1.22
C MET A 115 -12.34 7.75 -1.99
N ARG A 116 -12.25 8.43 -3.15
CA ARG A 116 -13.40 8.94 -3.91
C ARG A 116 -13.80 8.05 -5.07
#